data_AF-A0A0D9QRF5-F1
#
_entry.id   AF-A0A0D9QRF5-F1
#
_cell.length_a   1.000
_cell.length_b   1.000
_cell.length_c   1.000
_cell.angle_alpha   90.00
_cell.angle_beta   90.00
_cell.angle_gamma   90.00
#
_symmetry.space_group_name_H-M   'P 1'
#
loop_
_entity.id
_entity.type
_entity.pdbx_description
1 polymer ?
#
loop_
_entity_poly.entity_id
_entity_poly.type
_entity_poly.pdbx_seq_one_letter_code
_entity_poly.pdbx_strand_id
1 'polypeptide(L)'
;MKIPYLKLFFLFCWNILTKLCCANEETSFANLTWEYDLFSIADLHGDMNAFLKILLNEKIIDNDHNVIRENVLIVITGDVLDPSYDDINILYFIEQYNEKGKTLNSKILMVLGNHEVKNMCLKFNKVEKNPEKYKKRNDMFSTNEAIYNILVDKPFVLRVNEMVFSHAGVLPFYASYGIDYINKEGKKEIENNCKLLFNKIQRKEEFCVSCDYGPTLNRYFSFVNHGILKRWMVCSTLNKSLNLLSSKRMIVGHTVQKNKKINSFCDEQLLLTDTGISKWKNGVICYVQYFKDGTFDVRYV
;
A
#
# COMPACT_ATOMS: atom_id res chain seq x y z
N MET A 1 30.85 30.80 -4.51
CA MET A 1 29.72 30.77 -5.47
C MET A 1 28.76 29.68 -5.04
N LYS A 2 27.65 30.07 -4.41
CA LYS A 2 26.56 29.18 -3.98
C LYS A 2 25.37 29.46 -4.92
N ILE A 3 24.89 28.44 -5.60
CA ILE A 3 23.68 28.49 -6.44
C ILE A 3 22.49 28.06 -5.57
N PRO A 4 21.32 28.75 -5.64
CA PRO A 4 20.30 28.67 -4.60
C PRO A 4 19.24 27.60 -4.89
N TYR A 5 19.05 26.70 -3.93
CA TYR A 5 17.94 25.72 -3.84
C TYR A 5 16.59 26.35 -3.45
N LEU A 6 16.37 27.65 -3.75
CA LEU A 6 15.30 28.46 -3.16
C LEU A 6 14.21 28.87 -4.16
N LYS A 7 13.89 28.04 -5.15
CA LYS A 7 12.79 28.30 -6.10
C LYS A 7 11.61 27.32 -6.05
N LEU A 8 11.65 26.27 -5.23
CA LEU A 8 10.53 25.32 -5.13
C LEU A 8 9.51 25.65 -4.01
N PHE A 9 9.76 26.67 -3.18
CA PHE A 9 9.00 26.87 -1.94
C PHE A 9 7.86 27.91 -2.02
N PHE A 10 7.64 28.56 -3.16
CA PHE A 10 6.78 29.76 -3.21
C PHE A 10 5.51 29.71 -4.07
N LEU A 11 5.04 28.52 -4.48
CA LEU A 11 3.74 28.39 -5.16
C LEU A 11 2.65 27.63 -4.37
N PHE A 12 2.89 27.29 -3.11
CA PHE A 12 2.06 26.33 -2.38
C PHE A 12 0.94 26.92 -1.51
N CYS A 13 0.69 28.23 -1.53
CA CYS A 13 -0.21 28.86 -0.55
C CYS A 13 -1.56 29.41 -1.05
N TRP A 14 -2.01 29.16 -2.29
CA TRP A 14 -3.26 29.80 -2.77
C TRP A 14 -4.47 28.89 -3.07
N ASN A 15 -4.39 27.55 -3.02
CA ASN A 15 -5.54 26.72 -3.45
C ASN A 15 -6.15 25.78 -2.38
N ILE A 16 -6.00 26.08 -1.08
CA ILE A 16 -6.56 25.23 0.01
C ILE A 16 -7.82 25.86 0.65
N LEU A 17 -8.49 26.83 0.00
CA LEU A 17 -9.58 27.59 0.65
C LEU A 17 -10.98 27.45 0.03
N THR A 18 -11.23 26.45 -0.81
CA THR A 18 -12.59 26.15 -1.32
C THR A 18 -12.91 24.65 -1.34
N LYS A 19 -12.95 24.03 -0.16
CA LYS A 19 -13.66 22.75 0.06
C LYS A 19 -14.49 22.86 1.34
N LEU A 20 -15.60 23.59 1.25
CA LEU A 20 -16.65 23.60 2.26
C LEU A 20 -17.98 23.35 1.56
N CYS A 21 -18.72 22.36 2.07
CA CYS A 21 -20.03 21.89 1.62
C CYS A 21 -20.04 20.89 0.45
N CYS A 22 -19.53 19.68 0.69
CA CYS A 22 -20.13 18.45 0.16
C CYS A 22 -20.26 17.51 1.36
N ALA A 23 -21.42 16.90 1.58
CA ALA A 23 -21.56 15.82 2.55
C ALA A 23 -20.46 14.78 2.23
N ASN A 24 -19.68 14.37 3.23
CA ASN A 24 -18.61 13.39 3.06
C ASN A 24 -19.23 12.05 2.66
N GLU A 25 -19.42 11.81 1.36
CA GLU A 25 -19.53 10.45 0.85
C GLU A 25 -18.20 9.76 1.16
N GLU A 26 -18.25 8.83 2.12
CA GLU A 26 -17.11 7.99 2.49
C GLU A 26 -16.68 7.24 1.22
N THR A 27 -15.46 7.50 0.72
CA THR A 27 -14.99 6.93 -0.54
C THR A 27 -14.91 5.41 -0.40
N SER A 28 -15.76 4.67 -1.10
CA SER A 28 -15.73 3.21 -1.09
C SER A 28 -14.56 2.69 -1.92
N PHE A 29 -13.80 1.77 -1.34
CA PHE A 29 -12.71 1.06 -2.01
C PHE A 29 -13.09 -0.39 -2.35
N ALA A 30 -14.36 -0.77 -2.13
CA ALA A 30 -14.84 -2.14 -2.31
C ALA A 30 -15.19 -2.50 -3.76
N ASN A 31 -15.44 -1.50 -4.61
CA ASN A 31 -16.03 -1.71 -5.94
C ASN A 31 -15.39 -0.82 -7.02
N LEU A 32 -14.08 -0.63 -6.98
CA LEU A 32 -13.40 0.12 -8.04
C LEU A 32 -13.40 -0.71 -9.33
N THR A 33 -13.71 -0.07 -10.45
CA THR A 33 -13.60 -0.67 -11.77
C THR A 33 -12.52 0.02 -12.57
N TRP A 34 -11.78 -0.75 -13.37
CA TRP A 34 -10.73 -0.24 -14.23
C TRP A 34 -10.68 -1.03 -15.53
N GLU A 35 -10.85 -0.33 -16.65
CA GLU A 35 -10.95 -0.93 -17.99
C GLU A 35 -9.58 -1.01 -18.70
N TYR A 36 -8.58 -0.30 -18.20
CA TYR A 36 -7.30 -0.06 -18.89
C TYR A 36 -6.13 -0.70 -18.16
N ASP A 37 -4.91 -0.20 -18.38
CA ASP A 37 -3.70 -0.74 -17.79
C ASP A 37 -3.74 -0.65 -16.26
N LEU A 38 -3.63 -1.80 -15.61
CA LEU A 38 -3.53 -1.93 -14.16
C LEU A 38 -2.19 -2.56 -13.80
N PHE A 39 -1.47 -1.95 -12.87
CA PHE A 39 -0.23 -2.46 -12.34
C PHE A 39 -0.29 -2.61 -10.81
N SER A 40 0.54 -3.49 -10.24
CA SER A 40 0.81 -3.51 -8.80
C SER A 40 2.28 -3.56 -8.46
N ILE A 41 2.65 -2.87 -7.38
CA ILE A 41 4.01 -2.79 -6.85
C ILE A 41 3.94 -3.07 -5.34
N ALA A 42 4.86 -3.89 -4.83
CA ALA A 42 4.89 -4.26 -3.41
C ALA A 42 6.12 -3.70 -2.70
N ASP A 43 5.94 -3.28 -1.45
CA ASP A 43 6.98 -3.17 -0.41
C ASP A 43 8.24 -2.38 -0.83
N LEU A 44 8.03 -1.17 -1.37
CA LEU A 44 9.11 -0.29 -1.87
C LEU A 44 10.16 0.04 -0.79
N HIS A 45 9.77 0.08 0.49
CA HIS A 45 10.65 0.35 1.63
C HIS A 45 11.64 1.51 1.39
N GLY A 46 11.11 2.64 0.93
CA GLY A 46 11.87 3.86 0.69
C GLY A 46 12.84 3.81 -0.50
N ASP A 47 12.72 2.83 -1.42
CA ASP A 47 13.56 2.78 -2.62
C ASP A 47 12.92 3.52 -3.81
N MET A 48 13.13 4.84 -3.83
CA MET A 48 12.66 5.71 -4.90
C MET A 48 13.25 5.33 -6.27
N ASN A 49 14.49 4.83 -6.30
CA ASN A 49 15.13 4.43 -7.55
C ASN A 49 14.44 3.20 -8.16
N ALA A 50 14.07 2.21 -7.34
CA ALA A 50 13.30 1.07 -7.80
C ALA A 50 11.94 1.49 -8.34
N PHE A 51 11.26 2.41 -7.66
CA PHE A 51 9.98 2.94 -8.10
C PHE A 51 10.08 3.66 -9.46
N LEU A 52 11.02 4.60 -9.59
CA LEU A 52 11.24 5.33 -10.85
C LEU A 52 11.61 4.39 -12.01
N LYS A 53 12.45 3.39 -11.77
CA LYS A 53 12.81 2.39 -12.79
C LYS A 53 11.59 1.64 -13.34
N ILE A 54 10.64 1.27 -12.47
CA ILE A 54 9.40 0.62 -12.90
C ILE A 54 8.60 1.56 -13.80
N LEU A 55 8.40 2.80 -13.37
CA LEU A 55 7.60 3.78 -14.11
C LEU A 55 8.23 4.15 -15.46
N LEU A 56 9.56 4.26 -15.51
CA LEU A 56 10.32 4.50 -16.74
C LEU A 56 10.26 3.31 -17.70
N ASN A 57 10.41 2.08 -17.18
CA ASN A 57 10.35 0.86 -17.99
C ASN A 57 8.99 0.73 -18.72
N GLU A 58 7.91 1.07 -18.02
CA GLU A 58 6.56 1.05 -18.56
C GLU A 58 6.17 2.31 -19.34
N LYS A 59 7.11 3.25 -19.53
CA LYS A 59 6.85 4.56 -20.16
C LYS A 59 5.65 5.28 -19.54
N ILE A 60 5.45 5.08 -18.23
CA ILE A 60 4.42 5.78 -17.45
C ILE A 60 4.88 7.21 -17.17
N ILE A 61 6.19 7.37 -16.97
CA ILE A 61 6.87 8.66 -16.86
C ILE A 61 8.00 8.78 -17.90
N ASP A 62 8.40 10.01 -18.20
CA ASP A 62 9.62 10.32 -18.96
C ASP A 62 10.86 10.44 -18.04
N ASN A 63 12.04 10.69 -18.65
CA ASN A 63 13.30 10.87 -17.92
C ASN A 63 13.34 12.13 -17.02
N ASP A 64 12.43 13.08 -17.25
CA ASP A 64 12.24 14.27 -16.41
C ASP A 64 11.15 14.04 -15.34
N HIS A 65 10.68 12.80 -15.21
CA HIS A 65 9.62 12.35 -14.30
C HIS A 65 8.25 12.99 -14.52
N ASN A 66 7.94 13.45 -15.73
CA ASN A 66 6.60 13.85 -16.10
C ASN A 66 5.73 12.64 -16.40
N VAL A 67 4.45 12.69 -16.01
CA VAL A 67 3.46 11.66 -16.34
C VAL A 67 3.10 11.79 -17.81
N ILE A 68 3.29 10.71 -18.59
CA ILE A 68 3.11 10.73 -20.05
C ILE A 68 2.15 9.66 -20.57
N ARG A 69 1.78 8.67 -19.76
CA ARG A 69 0.88 7.58 -20.17
C ARG A 69 -0.52 7.80 -19.65
N GLU A 70 -1.48 7.72 -20.57
CA GLU A 70 -2.91 7.77 -20.27
C GLU A 70 -3.43 6.42 -19.78
N ASN A 71 -4.52 6.46 -19.02
CA ASN A 71 -5.30 5.30 -18.63
C ASN A 71 -4.53 4.26 -17.80
N VAL A 72 -3.70 4.72 -16.87
CA VAL A 72 -2.89 3.84 -15.98
C VAL A 72 -3.38 3.90 -14.55
N LEU A 73 -3.71 2.74 -13.98
CA LEU A 73 -3.89 2.57 -12.54
C LEU A 73 -2.74 1.76 -11.97
N ILE A 74 -2.10 2.25 -10.91
CA ILE A 74 -1.11 1.50 -10.15
C ILE A 74 -1.65 1.28 -8.73
N VAL A 75 -1.55 0.07 -8.21
CA VAL A 75 -1.85 -0.24 -6.80
C VAL A 75 -0.57 -0.62 -6.07
N ILE A 76 -0.20 0.16 -5.07
CA ILE A 76 0.92 -0.15 -4.17
C ILE A 76 0.40 -0.92 -2.95
N THR A 77 0.93 -2.11 -2.68
CA THR A 77 0.45 -3.00 -1.60
C THR A 77 1.02 -2.67 -0.22
N GLY A 78 1.30 -1.39 0.06
CA GLY A 78 1.83 -0.91 1.34
C GLY A 78 3.34 -1.08 1.51
N ASP A 79 3.81 -0.77 2.72
CA ASP A 79 5.23 -0.76 3.12
C ASP A 79 6.11 0.09 2.19
N VAL A 80 5.62 1.29 1.87
CA VAL A 80 6.42 2.34 1.23
C VAL A 80 7.38 2.97 2.22
N LEU A 81 6.94 3.15 3.46
CA LEU A 81 7.71 3.81 4.51
C LEU A 81 8.76 2.90 5.14
N ASP A 82 10.00 3.36 5.18
CA ASP A 82 11.04 2.78 6.02
C ASP A 82 11.97 3.94 6.45
N PRO A 83 12.08 4.27 7.75
CA PRO A 83 12.68 5.51 8.27
C PRO A 83 14.12 5.86 7.86
N SER A 84 14.77 5.01 7.09
CA SER A 84 16.19 5.10 6.81
C SER A 84 16.51 5.76 5.46
N TYR A 85 15.52 6.04 4.59
CA TYR A 85 15.75 6.29 3.14
C TYR A 85 14.82 7.37 2.53
N ASP A 86 14.51 7.27 1.22
CA ASP A 86 13.77 8.27 0.41
C ASP A 86 12.25 8.12 0.50
N ASP A 87 11.75 7.57 1.61
CA ASP A 87 10.37 7.13 1.72
C ASP A 87 9.33 8.27 1.65
N ILE A 88 9.63 9.41 2.27
CA ILE A 88 8.79 10.61 2.19
C ILE A 88 8.70 11.15 0.75
N ASN A 89 9.80 11.07 -0.02
CA ASN A 89 9.80 11.53 -1.41
C ASN A 89 8.88 10.67 -2.28
N ILE A 90 8.75 9.37 -1.99
CA ILE A 90 7.79 8.49 -2.69
C ILE A 90 6.36 8.97 -2.43
N LEU A 91 6.00 9.32 -1.19
CA LEU A 91 4.66 9.82 -0.89
C LEU A 91 4.33 11.11 -1.64
N TYR A 92 5.24 12.08 -1.63
CA TYR A 92 5.05 13.33 -2.39
C TYR A 92 4.99 13.09 -3.89
N PHE A 93 5.81 12.17 -4.41
CA PHE A 93 5.76 11.78 -5.81
C PHE A 93 4.39 11.20 -6.17
N ILE A 94 3.82 10.31 -5.35
CA ILE A 94 2.49 9.72 -5.57
C ILE A 94 1.42 10.83 -5.65
N GLU A 95 1.43 11.78 -4.72
CA GLU A 95 0.46 12.90 -4.75
C GLU A 95 0.65 13.79 -6.00
N GLN A 96 1.89 14.13 -6.35
CA GLN A 96 2.18 14.89 -7.57
C GLN A 96 1.79 14.14 -8.85
N TYR A 97 2.05 12.83 -8.90
CA TYR A 97 1.62 11.97 -9.99
C TYR A 97 0.10 11.98 -10.10
N ASN A 98 -0.62 11.81 -8.98
CA ASN A 98 -2.08 11.79 -8.98
C ASN A 98 -2.68 13.12 -9.42
N GLU A 99 -2.10 14.25 -9.02
CA GLU A 99 -2.55 15.56 -9.50
C GLU A 99 -2.33 15.74 -11.01
N LYS A 100 -1.14 15.41 -11.52
CA LYS A 100 -0.84 15.48 -12.96
C LYS A 100 -1.62 14.46 -13.78
N GLY A 101 -1.85 13.27 -13.23
CA GLY A 101 -2.49 12.14 -13.89
C GLY A 101 -4.01 12.30 -14.06
N LYS A 102 -4.66 13.25 -13.36
CA LYS A 102 -6.10 13.52 -13.51
C LYS A 102 -6.51 13.75 -14.97
N THR A 103 -5.74 14.54 -15.72
CA THR A 103 -6.06 14.86 -17.12
C THR A 103 -5.78 13.69 -18.07
N LEU A 104 -4.99 12.71 -17.62
CA LEU A 104 -4.59 11.52 -18.38
C LEU A 104 -5.43 10.28 -18.00
N ASN A 105 -6.40 10.42 -17.10
CA ASN A 105 -7.08 9.29 -16.47
C ASN A 105 -6.08 8.27 -15.88
N SER A 106 -5.05 8.78 -15.20
CA SER A 106 -3.98 7.98 -14.60
C SER A 106 -3.84 8.30 -13.12
N LYS A 107 -3.71 7.27 -12.28
CA LYS A 107 -3.54 7.44 -10.82
C LYS A 107 -2.83 6.25 -10.16
N ILE A 108 -2.29 6.51 -8.98
CA ILE A 108 -1.68 5.54 -8.08
C ILE A 108 -2.51 5.50 -6.80
N LEU A 109 -2.99 4.32 -6.48
CA LEU A 109 -3.61 4.00 -5.20
C LEU A 109 -2.60 3.23 -4.35
N MET A 110 -2.65 3.44 -3.04
CA MET A 110 -1.79 2.74 -2.10
C MET A 110 -2.64 2.24 -0.94
N VAL A 111 -2.49 0.97 -0.57
CA VAL A 111 -3.02 0.46 0.69
C VAL A 111 -2.00 0.66 1.81
N LEU A 112 -2.45 0.82 3.05
CA LEU A 112 -1.57 0.97 4.21
C LEU A 112 -1.00 -0.40 4.62
N GLY A 113 0.33 -0.47 4.73
CA GLY A 113 1.05 -1.60 5.31
C GLY A 113 1.36 -1.39 6.79
N ASN A 114 2.02 -2.36 7.40
CA ASN A 114 2.37 -2.23 8.82
C ASN A 114 3.43 -1.15 9.06
N HIS A 115 4.26 -0.83 8.08
CA HIS A 115 5.21 0.26 8.21
C HIS A 115 4.51 1.62 8.21
N GLU A 116 3.48 1.84 7.40
CA GLU A 116 2.69 3.06 7.47
C GLU A 116 2.01 3.21 8.83
N VAL A 117 1.37 2.15 9.32
CA VAL A 117 0.75 2.14 10.66
C VAL A 117 1.79 2.46 11.75
N LYS A 118 2.95 1.80 11.74
CA LYS A 118 4.01 2.07 12.73
C LYS A 118 4.47 3.52 12.74
N ASN A 119 4.56 4.14 11.56
CA ASN A 119 4.92 5.55 11.42
C ASN A 119 3.84 6.47 11.99
N MET A 120 2.59 6.26 11.62
CA MET A 120 1.46 7.03 12.14
C MET A 120 1.28 6.88 13.65
N CYS A 121 1.62 5.70 14.20
CA CYS A 121 1.56 5.42 15.63
C CYS A 121 2.82 5.83 16.40
N LEU A 122 3.82 6.43 15.74
CA LEU A 122 5.09 6.84 16.34
C LEU A 122 5.85 5.68 17.04
N LYS A 123 5.68 4.45 16.54
CA LYS A 123 6.27 3.21 17.09
C LYS A 123 7.30 2.62 16.13
N PHE A 124 8.56 3.05 16.26
CA PHE A 124 9.69 2.34 15.64
C PHE A 124 10.28 1.33 16.63
N ASN A 125 10.59 0.11 16.16
CA ASN A 125 11.29 -0.94 16.95
C ASN A 125 12.67 -0.48 17.51
N LYS A 126 13.11 0.75 17.21
CA LYS A 126 14.37 1.36 17.66
C LYS A 126 14.19 2.74 18.33
N VAL A 127 12.96 3.24 18.58
CA VAL A 127 12.76 4.55 19.26
C VAL A 127 13.31 4.54 20.67
N GLU A 128 13.14 3.42 21.40
CA GLU A 128 13.63 3.30 22.77
C GLU A 128 15.15 3.45 22.88
N LYS A 129 15.88 3.28 21.77
CA LYS A 129 17.35 3.40 21.75
C LYS A 129 17.86 4.79 21.39
N ASN A 130 17.06 5.65 20.73
CA ASN A 130 17.49 7.00 20.36
C ASN A 130 16.30 7.93 20.00
N PRO A 131 15.62 8.54 20.99
CA PRO A 131 14.47 9.43 20.74
C PRO A 131 14.83 10.70 19.95
N GLU A 132 16.04 11.24 20.13
CA GLU A 132 16.49 12.43 19.39
C GLU A 132 16.61 12.17 17.88
N LYS A 133 17.07 10.98 17.49
CA LYS A 133 17.18 10.57 16.09
C LYS A 133 15.84 10.61 15.36
N TYR A 134 14.75 10.25 16.04
CA TYR A 134 13.43 10.14 15.44
C TYR A 134 12.52 11.33 15.70
N LYS A 135 12.94 12.32 16.51
CA LYS A 135 12.12 13.50 16.82
C LYS A 135 11.59 14.19 15.56
N LYS A 136 12.48 14.54 14.63
CA LYS A 136 12.09 15.17 13.35
C LYS A 136 11.10 14.32 12.55
N ARG A 137 11.27 13.00 12.57
CA ARG A 137 10.34 12.09 11.89
C ARG A 137 8.99 12.08 12.58
N ASN A 138 8.96 11.94 13.91
CA ASN A 138 7.72 11.97 14.68
C ASN A 138 6.94 13.26 14.44
N ASP A 139 7.64 14.39 14.39
CA ASP A 139 7.05 15.69 14.08
C ASP A 139 6.32 15.63 12.72
N MET A 140 6.90 15.03 11.67
CA MET A 140 6.25 14.90 10.35
C MET A 140 4.99 14.02 10.33
N PHE A 141 4.88 13.04 11.23
CA PHE A 141 3.74 12.10 11.32
C PHE A 141 2.73 12.49 12.40
N SER A 142 2.92 13.63 13.05
CA SER A 142 1.98 14.13 14.06
C SER A 142 0.62 14.46 13.42
N THR A 143 -0.45 14.33 14.19
CA THR A 143 -1.81 14.62 13.71
C THR A 143 -1.88 16.00 13.05
N ASN A 144 -2.54 16.08 11.88
CA ASN A 144 -2.72 17.27 11.04
C ASN A 144 -1.48 17.73 10.24
N GLU A 145 -0.34 17.04 10.36
CA GLU A 145 0.82 17.32 9.52
C GLU A 145 0.64 16.77 8.10
N ALA A 146 1.40 17.34 7.15
CA ALA A 146 1.23 17.03 5.72
C ALA A 146 1.30 15.52 5.43
N ILE A 147 2.26 14.80 6.04
CA ILE A 147 2.43 13.35 5.80
C ILE A 147 1.30 12.55 6.45
N TYR A 148 0.87 12.93 7.66
CA TYR A 148 -0.29 12.29 8.30
C TYR A 148 -1.54 12.41 7.41
N ASN A 149 -1.80 13.62 6.89
CA ASN A 149 -2.97 13.87 6.04
C ASN A 149 -2.91 13.10 4.71
N ILE A 150 -1.72 12.87 4.15
CA ILE A 150 -1.54 12.03 2.96
C ILE A 150 -1.95 10.57 3.23
N LEU A 151 -1.70 10.06 4.44
CA LEU A 151 -1.87 8.64 4.78
C LEU A 151 -3.22 8.29 5.40
N VAL A 152 -3.80 9.18 6.21
CA VAL A 152 -4.99 8.88 7.02
C VAL A 152 -6.23 8.48 6.22
N ASP A 153 -6.32 8.92 4.95
CA ASP A 153 -7.43 8.60 4.05
C ASP A 153 -7.14 7.42 3.11
N LYS A 154 -5.95 6.79 3.22
CA LYS A 154 -5.59 5.65 2.38
C LYS A 154 -6.21 4.36 2.95
N PRO A 155 -6.70 3.45 2.08
CA PRO A 155 -7.36 2.23 2.52
C PRO A 155 -6.37 1.20 3.09
N PHE A 156 -6.87 0.23 3.84
CA PHE A 156 -6.14 -0.98 4.27
C PHE A 156 -6.33 -2.14 3.29
N VAL A 157 -7.49 -2.18 2.65
CA VAL A 157 -7.88 -3.15 1.63
C VAL A 157 -8.60 -2.40 0.52
N LEU A 158 -8.30 -2.70 -0.73
CA LEU A 158 -9.09 -2.20 -1.85
C LEU A 158 -9.34 -3.31 -2.86
N ARG A 159 -10.42 -3.18 -3.62
CA ARG A 159 -10.77 -4.08 -4.71
C ARG A 159 -10.91 -3.30 -6.00
N VAL A 160 -10.18 -3.77 -7.02
CA VAL A 160 -10.27 -3.28 -8.40
C VAL A 160 -10.71 -4.46 -9.27
N ASN A 161 -11.83 -4.31 -9.97
CA ASN A 161 -12.47 -5.40 -10.72
C ASN A 161 -12.69 -6.63 -9.80
N GLU A 162 -12.15 -7.79 -10.17
CA GLU A 162 -12.23 -9.03 -9.38
C GLU A 162 -10.96 -9.30 -8.56
N MET A 163 -10.12 -8.28 -8.33
CA MET A 163 -8.85 -8.39 -7.63
C MET A 163 -8.88 -7.61 -6.33
N VAL A 164 -8.56 -8.27 -5.22
CA VAL A 164 -8.39 -7.62 -3.91
C VAL A 164 -6.90 -7.44 -3.60
N PHE A 165 -6.56 -6.22 -3.19
CA PHE A 165 -5.22 -5.81 -2.81
C PHE A 165 -5.19 -5.52 -1.31
N SER A 166 -4.24 -6.13 -0.62
CA SER A 166 -4.03 -5.97 0.82
C SER A 166 -2.56 -6.18 1.11
N HIS A 167 -2.02 -5.48 2.11
CA HIS A 167 -0.60 -5.61 2.43
C HIS A 167 -0.23 -7.05 2.84
N ALA A 168 -1.00 -7.65 3.77
CA ALA A 168 -0.72 -8.97 4.32
C ALA A 168 -1.81 -10.03 3.99
N GLY A 169 -2.89 -9.61 3.32
CA GLY A 169 -4.00 -10.47 2.90
C GLY A 169 -5.17 -10.46 3.88
N VAL A 170 -6.36 -10.82 3.40
CA VAL A 170 -7.62 -10.72 4.18
C VAL A 170 -8.13 -12.10 4.56
N LEU A 171 -8.09 -12.45 5.85
CA LEU A 171 -8.64 -13.71 6.35
C LEU A 171 -10.18 -13.71 6.32
N PRO A 172 -10.85 -14.89 6.28
CA PRO A 172 -12.31 -14.97 6.17
C PRO A 172 -13.06 -14.20 7.25
N PHE A 173 -12.51 -14.19 8.48
CA PHE A 173 -13.05 -13.42 9.60
C PHE A 173 -13.17 -11.92 9.27
N TYR A 174 -12.18 -11.32 8.62
CA TYR A 174 -12.25 -9.91 8.20
C TYR A 174 -13.11 -9.77 6.95
N ALA A 175 -12.95 -10.69 6.00
CA ALA A 175 -13.69 -10.67 4.74
C ALA A 175 -15.21 -10.65 4.93
N SER A 176 -15.73 -11.33 5.97
CA SER A 176 -17.17 -11.35 6.27
C SER A 176 -17.75 -10.00 6.69
N TYR A 177 -16.91 -9.05 7.13
CA TYR A 177 -17.35 -7.68 7.43
C TYR A 177 -17.36 -6.76 6.19
N GLY A 178 -16.67 -7.15 5.12
CA GLY A 178 -16.54 -6.36 3.90
C GLY A 178 -15.45 -5.28 3.94
N ILE A 179 -15.01 -4.86 2.76
CA ILE A 179 -13.86 -3.96 2.57
C ILE A 179 -14.08 -2.60 3.22
N ASP A 180 -15.25 -2.00 3.05
CA ASP A 180 -15.52 -0.65 3.58
C ASP A 180 -15.52 -0.64 5.12
N TYR A 181 -16.03 -1.69 5.76
CA TYR A 181 -15.96 -1.83 7.22
C TYR A 181 -14.52 -1.99 7.71
N ILE A 182 -13.72 -2.85 7.05
CA ILE A 182 -12.29 -3.01 7.37
C ILE A 182 -11.57 -1.67 7.28
N ASN A 183 -11.76 -0.91 6.19
CA ASN A 183 -11.10 0.38 6.00
C ASN A 183 -11.52 1.40 7.05
N LYS A 184 -12.82 1.46 7.36
CA LYS A 184 -13.36 2.36 8.38
C LYS A 184 -12.80 2.07 9.78
N GLU A 185 -12.76 0.80 10.17
CA GLU A 185 -12.21 0.40 11.47
C GLU A 185 -10.69 0.58 11.53
N GLY A 186 -9.98 0.28 10.44
CA GLY A 186 -8.55 0.54 10.33
C GLY A 186 -8.22 2.03 10.45
N LYS A 187 -9.02 2.91 9.84
CA LYS A 187 -8.86 4.37 9.97
C LYS A 187 -8.99 4.82 11.42
N LYS A 188 -10.02 4.35 12.14
CA LYS A 188 -10.19 4.64 13.57
C LYS A 188 -9.02 4.13 14.41
N GLU A 189 -8.40 3.02 14.02
CA GLU A 189 -7.24 2.44 14.71
C GLU A 189 -5.99 3.33 14.62
N ILE A 190 -5.80 4.06 13.52
CA ILE A 190 -4.62 4.91 13.28
C ILE A 190 -4.81 6.38 13.66
N GLU A 191 -6.06 6.83 13.75
CA GLU A 191 -6.40 8.17 14.23
C GLU A 191 -6.03 8.36 15.72
N ASN A 192 -5.97 9.62 16.15
CA ASN A 192 -5.74 10.00 17.56
C ASN A 192 -4.49 9.32 18.16
N ASN A 193 -3.36 9.36 17.42
CA ASN A 193 -2.09 8.74 17.80
C ASN A 193 -2.23 7.24 18.14
N CYS A 194 -3.09 6.54 17.40
CA CYS A 194 -3.34 5.10 17.53
C CYS A 194 -3.83 4.64 18.91
N LYS A 195 -4.48 5.53 19.67
CA LYS A 195 -5.01 5.18 21.00
C LYS A 195 -5.97 3.99 20.95
N LEU A 196 -6.83 3.91 19.94
CA LEU A 196 -7.75 2.78 19.77
C LEU A 196 -6.98 1.49 19.50
N LEU A 197 -6.03 1.49 18.56
CA LEU A 197 -5.21 0.32 18.26
C LEU A 197 -4.52 -0.22 19.51
N PHE A 198 -3.89 0.64 20.31
CA PHE A 198 -3.22 0.18 21.53
C PHE A 198 -4.18 -0.41 22.57
N ASN A 199 -5.38 0.14 22.70
CA ASN A 199 -6.42 -0.45 23.56
C ASN A 199 -6.86 -1.82 23.04
N LYS A 200 -7.08 -1.97 21.72
CA LYS A 200 -7.44 -3.24 21.09
C LYS A 200 -6.37 -4.31 21.34
N ILE A 201 -5.09 -3.95 21.17
CA ILE A 201 -3.94 -4.84 21.44
C ILE A 201 -3.94 -5.27 22.91
N GLN A 202 -4.08 -4.32 23.85
CA GLN A 202 -4.06 -4.61 25.29
C GLN A 202 -5.20 -5.55 25.69
N ARG A 203 -6.40 -5.34 25.13
CA ARG A 203 -7.60 -6.14 25.41
C ARG A 203 -7.67 -7.44 24.62
N LYS A 204 -6.78 -7.63 23.64
CA LYS A 204 -6.85 -8.72 22.66
C LYS A 204 -8.21 -8.77 21.96
N GLU A 205 -8.70 -7.60 21.53
CA GLU A 205 -9.93 -7.52 20.77
C GLU A 205 -9.81 -8.35 19.49
N GLU A 206 -10.87 -9.10 19.18
CA GLU A 206 -10.89 -10.03 18.05
C GLU A 206 -10.79 -9.27 16.71
N PHE A 207 -11.56 -8.20 16.55
CA PHE A 207 -11.51 -7.35 15.36
C PHE A 207 -10.50 -6.22 15.53
N CYS A 208 -9.29 -6.47 15.06
CA CYS A 208 -8.22 -5.49 14.98
C CYS A 208 -7.53 -5.55 13.61
N VAL A 209 -7.64 -4.49 12.81
CA VAL A 209 -7.14 -4.43 11.42
C VAL A 209 -5.61 -4.38 11.40
N SER A 210 -5.02 -3.71 12.38
CA SER A 210 -3.57 -3.52 12.51
C SER A 210 -2.90 -4.41 13.56
N CYS A 211 -3.51 -5.54 13.90
CA CYS A 211 -2.96 -6.56 14.81
C CYS A 211 -2.51 -7.82 14.04
N ASP A 212 -1.95 -8.81 14.75
CA ASP A 212 -1.29 -10.00 14.18
C ASP A 212 -2.10 -10.80 13.15
N TYR A 213 -3.43 -10.86 13.28
CA TYR A 213 -4.32 -11.55 12.33
C TYR A 213 -4.92 -10.61 11.27
N GLY A 214 -4.70 -9.31 11.43
CA GLY A 214 -5.29 -8.28 10.59
C GLY A 214 -4.62 -8.15 9.22
N PRO A 215 -5.30 -7.44 8.28
CA PRO A 215 -4.82 -7.27 6.90
C PRO A 215 -3.44 -6.62 6.73
N THR A 216 -2.86 -6.03 7.78
CA THR A 216 -1.52 -5.40 7.71
C THR A 216 -0.39 -6.25 8.27
N LEU A 217 -0.64 -7.33 9.01
CA LEU A 217 0.44 -8.06 9.71
C LEU A 217 0.39 -9.58 9.57
N ASN A 218 -0.76 -10.15 9.21
CA ASN A 218 -0.87 -11.61 9.17
C ASN A 218 0.04 -12.22 8.10
N ARG A 219 0.48 -13.46 8.32
CA ARG A 219 1.34 -14.19 7.37
C ARG A 219 0.72 -15.50 6.91
N TYR A 220 -0.57 -15.67 7.13
CA TYR A 220 -1.25 -16.94 6.92
C TYR A 220 -1.16 -17.40 5.47
N PHE A 221 -1.45 -16.52 4.51
CA PHE A 221 -1.38 -16.86 3.09
C PHE A 221 0.05 -17.13 2.63
N SER A 222 1.02 -16.41 3.17
CA SER A 222 2.45 -16.60 2.87
C SER A 222 3.04 -17.89 3.44
N PHE A 223 2.31 -18.60 4.31
CA PHE A 223 2.72 -19.92 4.79
C PHE A 223 2.47 -21.05 3.79
N VAL A 224 1.77 -20.77 2.68
CA VAL A 224 1.60 -21.72 1.57
C VAL A 224 2.95 -22.25 1.10
N ASN A 225 3.01 -23.53 0.76
CA ASN A 225 4.18 -24.17 0.19
C ASN A 225 3.74 -25.31 -0.73
N HIS A 226 4.69 -26.06 -1.30
CA HIS A 226 4.38 -27.19 -2.18
C HIS A 226 3.90 -28.46 -1.45
N GLY A 227 3.76 -28.42 -0.11
CA GLY A 227 3.19 -29.52 0.66
C GLY A 227 1.67 -29.59 0.48
N ILE A 228 1.17 -30.77 0.10
CA ILE A 228 -0.24 -31.00 -0.26
C ILE A 228 -1.20 -30.50 0.82
N LEU A 229 -1.02 -30.95 2.07
CA LEU A 229 -1.94 -30.60 3.18
C LEU A 229 -1.95 -29.09 3.44
N LYS A 230 -0.78 -28.47 3.53
CA LYS A 230 -0.66 -27.04 3.84
C LYS A 230 -1.20 -26.17 2.70
N ARG A 231 -0.90 -26.53 1.45
CA ARG A 231 -1.46 -25.88 0.27
C ARG A 231 -2.98 -25.98 0.26
N TRP A 232 -3.53 -27.16 0.49
CA TRP A 232 -4.98 -27.36 0.55
C TRP A 232 -5.65 -26.48 1.62
N MET A 233 -5.09 -26.44 2.83
CA MET A 233 -5.62 -25.59 3.91
C MET A 233 -5.60 -24.10 3.53
N VAL A 234 -4.47 -23.59 3.02
CA VAL A 234 -4.35 -22.18 2.65
C VAL A 234 -5.29 -21.84 1.48
N CYS A 235 -5.34 -22.68 0.44
CA CYS A 235 -6.22 -22.44 -0.71
C CYS A 235 -7.71 -22.53 -0.35
N SER A 236 -8.09 -23.42 0.57
CA SER A 236 -9.47 -23.49 1.07
C SER A 236 -9.85 -22.22 1.83
N THR A 237 -8.98 -21.73 2.72
CA THR A 237 -9.18 -20.47 3.43
C THR A 237 -9.21 -19.26 2.50
N LEU A 238 -8.31 -19.23 1.50
CA LEU A 238 -8.28 -18.19 0.47
C LEU A 238 -9.61 -18.13 -0.31
N ASN A 239 -10.09 -19.29 -0.78
CA ASN A 239 -11.34 -19.36 -1.54
C ASN A 239 -12.52 -18.81 -0.71
N LYS A 240 -12.58 -19.13 0.60
CA LYS A 240 -13.58 -18.54 1.50
C LYS A 240 -13.48 -17.02 1.56
N SER A 241 -12.27 -16.47 1.74
CA SER A 241 -12.07 -15.02 1.72
C SER A 241 -12.49 -14.38 0.40
N LEU A 242 -12.07 -14.95 -0.72
CA LEU A 242 -12.35 -14.44 -2.06
C LEU A 242 -13.85 -14.44 -2.38
N ASN A 243 -14.58 -15.48 -2.00
CA ASN A 243 -16.04 -15.54 -2.15
C ASN A 243 -16.74 -14.45 -1.32
N LEU A 244 -16.35 -14.26 -0.06
CA LEU A 244 -16.89 -13.20 0.79
C LEU A 244 -16.60 -11.80 0.23
N LEU A 245 -15.46 -11.62 -0.43
CA LEU A 245 -15.02 -10.36 -1.05
C LEU A 245 -15.47 -10.21 -2.50
N SER A 246 -16.26 -11.13 -3.05
CA SER A 246 -16.69 -11.14 -4.46
C SER A 246 -15.52 -10.92 -5.44
N SER A 247 -14.41 -11.63 -5.20
CA SER A 247 -13.15 -11.49 -5.92
C SER A 247 -12.65 -12.85 -6.39
N LYS A 248 -11.83 -12.86 -7.45
CA LYS A 248 -11.18 -14.07 -7.97
C LYS A 248 -9.71 -14.18 -7.59
N ARG A 249 -9.06 -13.06 -7.23
CA ARG A 249 -7.62 -13.04 -6.92
C ARG A 249 -7.29 -12.11 -5.76
N MET A 250 -6.35 -12.53 -4.91
CA MET A 250 -5.77 -11.75 -3.82
C MET A 250 -4.30 -11.49 -4.09
N ILE A 251 -3.90 -10.21 -4.01
CA ILE A 251 -2.55 -9.73 -4.25
C ILE A 251 -2.01 -9.19 -2.93
N VAL A 252 -0.89 -9.75 -2.47
CA VAL A 252 -0.29 -9.43 -1.17
C VAL A 252 1.21 -9.17 -1.25
N GLY A 253 1.69 -8.30 -0.36
CA GLY A 253 3.09 -7.99 -0.13
C GLY A 253 3.59 -8.61 1.19
N HIS A 254 4.24 -7.81 2.04
CA HIS A 254 4.60 -8.05 3.46
C HIS A 254 5.60 -9.17 3.78
N THR A 255 5.56 -10.27 3.01
CA THR A 255 6.41 -11.43 3.22
C THR A 255 7.32 -11.62 2.03
N VAL A 256 8.59 -11.24 2.23
CA VAL A 256 9.63 -11.39 1.22
C VAL A 256 9.72 -12.83 0.72
N GLN A 257 9.52 -12.99 -0.58
CA GLN A 257 9.65 -14.24 -1.30
C GLN A 257 11.14 -14.55 -1.49
N LYS A 258 11.65 -15.55 -0.76
CA LYS A 258 13.09 -15.88 -0.70
C LYS A 258 13.71 -16.27 -2.04
N ASN A 259 12.91 -16.77 -2.98
CA ASN A 259 13.35 -17.10 -4.33
C ASN A 259 13.45 -15.88 -5.26
N LYS A 260 13.18 -14.67 -4.72
CA LYS A 260 13.20 -13.38 -5.44
C LYS A 260 12.28 -13.33 -6.66
N LYS A 261 11.20 -14.11 -6.61
CA LYS A 261 10.17 -14.18 -7.65
C LYS A 261 8.81 -13.96 -7.02
N ILE A 262 7.90 -13.40 -7.80
CA ILE A 262 6.47 -13.42 -7.45
C ILE A 262 6.00 -14.87 -7.48
N ASN A 263 5.38 -15.33 -6.39
CA ASN A 263 4.88 -16.70 -6.30
C ASN A 263 3.36 -16.71 -6.45
N SER A 264 2.88 -17.52 -7.38
CA SER A 264 1.47 -17.77 -7.64
C SER A 264 1.04 -19.11 -7.04
N PHE A 265 -0.07 -19.11 -6.32
CA PHE A 265 -0.64 -20.30 -5.67
C PHE A 265 -2.16 -20.37 -5.89
N CYS A 266 -2.71 -21.55 -5.59
CA CYS A 266 -4.16 -21.79 -5.62
C CYS A 266 -4.77 -21.45 -6.98
N ASP A 267 -4.20 -22.00 -8.05
CA ASP A 267 -4.64 -21.78 -9.43
C ASP A 267 -4.70 -20.28 -9.78
N GLU A 268 -3.61 -19.58 -9.42
CA GLU A 268 -3.41 -18.14 -9.65
C GLU A 268 -4.35 -17.20 -8.91
N GLN A 269 -5.11 -17.72 -7.94
CA GLN A 269 -5.95 -16.92 -7.06
C GLN A 269 -5.17 -16.15 -5.98
N LEU A 270 -3.93 -16.56 -5.67
CA LEU A 270 -3.07 -15.86 -4.71
C LEU A 270 -1.74 -15.49 -5.35
N LEU A 271 -1.41 -14.20 -5.33
CA LEU A 271 -0.11 -13.68 -5.72
C LEU A 271 0.63 -13.12 -4.49
N LEU A 272 1.78 -13.72 -4.17
CA LEU A 272 2.72 -13.20 -3.20
C LEU A 272 3.79 -12.37 -3.94
N THR A 273 3.72 -11.06 -3.80
CA THR A 273 4.39 -10.10 -4.72
C THR A 273 5.60 -9.37 -4.12
N ASP A 274 5.85 -9.48 -2.81
CA ASP A 274 7.03 -8.90 -2.18
C ASP A 274 8.29 -9.73 -2.51
N THR A 275 9.10 -9.26 -3.46
CA THR A 275 10.40 -9.85 -3.83
C THR A 275 11.58 -9.21 -3.08
N GLY A 276 11.32 -8.34 -2.10
CA GLY A 276 12.31 -7.49 -1.47
C GLY A 276 12.87 -6.44 -2.43
N ILE A 277 12.00 -5.81 -3.24
CA ILE A 277 12.35 -4.85 -4.32
C ILE A 277 13.43 -3.83 -3.93
N SER A 278 13.40 -3.37 -2.69
CA SER A 278 14.35 -2.41 -2.16
C SER A 278 15.78 -2.94 -2.17
N LYS A 279 16.74 -2.12 -2.64
CA LYS A 279 18.17 -2.41 -2.60
C LYS A 279 18.68 -2.74 -1.19
N TRP A 280 17.98 -2.30 -0.15
CA TRP A 280 18.30 -2.58 1.25
C TRP A 280 17.88 -3.98 1.70
N LYS A 281 16.99 -4.64 0.95
CA LYS A 281 16.54 -6.01 1.17
C LYS A 281 17.25 -7.02 0.25
N ASN A 282 18.14 -6.55 -0.64
CA ASN A 282 18.86 -7.36 -1.64
C ASN A 282 17.94 -8.22 -2.53
N GLY A 283 16.72 -7.75 -2.81
CA GLY A 283 15.77 -8.44 -3.68
C GLY A 283 15.88 -8.01 -5.14
N VAL A 284 14.77 -8.13 -5.87
CA VAL A 284 14.70 -7.87 -7.32
C VAL A 284 13.56 -6.91 -7.61
N ILE A 285 13.81 -5.93 -8.47
CA ILE A 285 12.79 -4.99 -8.91
C ILE A 285 11.77 -5.74 -9.76
N CYS A 286 10.52 -5.78 -9.30
CA CYS A 286 9.44 -6.41 -10.03
C CYS A 286 8.12 -5.67 -9.82
N TYR A 287 7.18 -5.95 -10.71
CA TYR A 287 5.80 -5.48 -10.65
C TYR A 287 4.94 -6.40 -11.50
N VAL A 288 3.63 -6.30 -11.34
CA VAL A 288 2.65 -7.10 -12.09
C VAL A 288 1.81 -6.17 -12.95
N GLN A 289 1.61 -6.50 -14.22
CA GLN A 289 0.56 -5.90 -15.05
C GLN A 289 -0.62 -6.87 -15.13
N TYR A 290 -1.84 -6.35 -15.01
CA TYR A 290 -3.08 -7.12 -15.08
C TYR A 290 -3.89 -6.72 -16.31
N PHE A 291 -4.52 -7.71 -16.95
CA PHE A 291 -5.29 -7.52 -18.16
C PHE A 291 -6.78 -7.78 -17.94
N LYS A 292 -7.63 -7.26 -18.84
CA LYS A 292 -9.09 -7.33 -18.75
C LYS A 292 -9.64 -8.76 -18.78
N ASP A 293 -8.94 -9.68 -19.43
CA ASP A 293 -9.30 -11.10 -19.48
C ASP A 293 -8.96 -11.86 -18.18
N GLY A 294 -8.40 -11.18 -17.18
CA GLY A 294 -8.02 -11.76 -15.89
C GLY A 294 -6.61 -12.35 -15.87
N THR A 295 -5.89 -12.35 -16.99
CA THR A 295 -4.48 -12.73 -17.04
C THR A 295 -3.59 -11.64 -16.46
N PHE A 296 -2.33 -11.97 -16.18
CA PHE A 296 -1.35 -11.03 -15.66
C PHE A 296 0.06 -11.40 -16.12
N ASP A 297 0.91 -10.39 -16.27
CA ASP A 297 2.32 -10.53 -16.58
C ASP A 297 3.16 -10.04 -15.41
N VAL A 298 4.09 -10.90 -14.96
CA VAL A 298 5.11 -10.53 -13.99
C VAL A 298 6.32 -9.99 -14.73
N ARG A 299 6.71 -8.76 -14.42
CA ARG A 299 7.85 -8.08 -15.04
C ARG A 299 8.95 -7.85 -14.02
N TYR A 300 10.19 -7.94 -14.48
CA TYR A 300 11.41 -7.72 -13.70
C TYR A 300 12.27 -6.66 -14.39
N VAL A 301 12.96 -5.83 -13.62
CA VAL A 301 13.86 -4.75 -14.10
C VAL A 301 15.28 -4.97 -13.60
#